data_AF-G7VR14-F1
#
_entry.id   AF-G7VR14-F1
#
_cell.length_a   1.000
_cell.length_b   1.000
_cell.length_c   1.000
_cell.angle_alpha   90.00
_cell.angle_beta   90.00
_cell.angle_gamma   90.00
#
_symmetry.space_group_name_H-M   'P 1'
#
loop_
_entity.id
_entity.type
_entity.pdbx_description
1 polymer ?
#
loop_
_entity_poly.entity_id
_entity_poly.type
_entity_poly.pdbx_seq_one_letter_code
_entity_poly.pdbx_strand_id
1 'polypeptide(L)' 'MVKSPLGIIFAAAAVALAVSPEARKAARKLAVKGAGIVLELADQVKDSTKELQSAEAVQIEEKNTNVK' A
#
# COMPACT_ATOMS: atom_id res chain seq x y z
N MET A 1 9.75 -1.72 32.03
CA MET A 1 8.89 -2.18 30.92
C MET A 1 7.48 -1.77 31.32
N VAL A 2 6.82 -0.76 30.75
CA VAL A 2 6.42 -0.45 29.37
C VAL A 2 6.54 1.07 29.22
N LYS A 3 7.33 1.59 28.27
CA LYS A 3 7.75 3.01 28.25
C LYS A 3 7.16 3.83 27.09
N SER A 4 6.24 3.27 26.31
CA SER A 4 5.65 3.99 25.18
C SER A 4 4.17 4.29 25.44
N PRO A 5 3.78 5.57 25.63
CA PRO A 5 2.38 5.99 25.74
C PRO A 5 1.55 5.51 24.54
N LEU A 6 2.15 5.47 23.35
CA LEU A 6 1.51 4.94 22.14
C LEU A 6 1.20 3.45 22.27
N GLY A 7 2.11 2.66 22.84
CA GLY A 7 1.90 1.21 23.05
C GLY A 7 0.70 0.93 23.96
N ILE A 8 0.47 1.79 24.96
CA ILE A 8 -0.69 1.67 25.86
C ILE A 8 -1.99 2.01 25.12
N ILE A 9 -1.99 3.07 24.32
CA ILE A 9 -3.16 3.47 23.52
C ILE A 9 -3.53 2.36 22.53
N PHE A 10 -2.56 1.79 21.82
CA PHE A 10 -2.80 0.69 20.90
C PHE A 10 -3.28 -0.57 21.61
N ALA A 11 -2.74 -0.90 22.78
CA ALA A 11 -3.21 -2.03 23.58
C ALA A 11 -4.67 -1.82 24.03
N ALA A 12 -5.01 -0.62 24.52
CA ALA A 12 -6.37 -0.28 24.91
C ALA A 12 -7.34 -0.32 23.72
N ALA A 13 -6.93 0.22 22.56
CA ALA A 13 -7.70 0.16 21.33
C ALA A 13 -7.91 -1.28 20.85
N ALA A 14 -6.88 -2.15 20.94
CA ALA A 14 -6.98 -3.56 20.59
C ALA A 14 -7.96 -4.30 21.50
N VAL A 15 -7.93 -4.03 22.81
CA VAL A 15 -8.90 -4.60 23.77
C VAL A 15 -10.31 -4.11 23.45
N ALA A 16 -10.51 -2.81 23.25
CA ALA A 16 -11.81 -2.23 22.89
C ALA A 16 -12.37 -2.81 21.58
N LEU A 17 -11.51 -3.01 20.59
CA LEU A 17 -11.86 -3.64 19.32
C LEU A 17 -12.16 -5.14 19.46
N ALA A 18 -11.49 -5.84 20.38
CA ALA A 18 -11.71 -7.25 20.64
C ALA A 18 -13.07 -7.50 21.33
N VAL A 19 -13.50 -6.62 22.23
CA VAL A 19 -14.75 -6.76 23.00
C VAL A 19 -15.97 -6.15 22.31
N SER A 20 -15.79 -5.27 21.31
CA SER A 20 -16.90 -4.64 20.58
C SER A 20 -17.19 -5.34 19.25
N PRO A 21 -18.35 -6.03 19.11
CA PRO A 21 -18.73 -6.69 17.86
C PRO A 21 -18.99 -5.70 16.71
N GLU A 22 -19.46 -4.50 17.02
CA GLU A 22 -19.66 -3.42 16.02
C GLU A 22 -18.32 -2.85 15.53
N ALA A 23 -17.32 -2.74 16.42
CA ALA A 23 -15.99 -2.30 16.04
C ALA A 23 -15.29 -3.31 15.10
N ARG A 24 -15.48 -4.62 15.29
CA ARG A 24 -14.99 -5.63 14.32
C ARG A 24 -15.65 -5.50 12.95
N LYS A 25 -16.95 -5.22 12.89
CA LYS A 25 -17.64 -4.98 11.60
C LYS A 25 -17.08 -3.75 10.90
N ALA A 26 -16.88 -2.66 11.64
CA ALA A 26 -16.27 -1.44 11.11
C ALA A 26 -14.83 -1.68 10.65
N ALA A 27 -14.01 -2.36 11.46
CA ALA A 27 -12.63 -2.70 11.12
C ALA A 27 -12.53 -3.61 9.89
N ARG A 28 -13.42 -4.61 9.74
CA ARG A 28 -13.49 -5.44 8.52
C ARG A 28 -13.86 -4.61 7.30
N LYS A 29 -14.87 -3.75 7.40
CA LYS A 29 -15.31 -2.88 6.30
C LYS A 29 -14.20 -1.91 5.88
N LEU A 30 -13.49 -1.36 6.86
CA LEU A 30 -12.34 -0.47 6.65
C LEU A 30 -11.15 -1.23 6.06
N ALA A 31 -10.88 -2.45 6.52
CA ALA A 31 -9.82 -3.30 5.97
C ALA A 31 -10.07 -3.66 4.51
N VAL A 32 -11.30 -4.06 4.15
CA VAL A 32 -11.65 -4.40 2.76
C VAL A 32 -11.62 -3.16 1.86
N LYS A 33 -12.17 -2.02 2.31
CA LYS A 33 -12.10 -0.77 1.55
C LYS A 33 -10.68 -0.23 1.42
N GLY A 34 -9.91 -0.28 2.50
CA GLY A 34 -8.52 0.16 2.54
C GLY A 34 -7.63 -0.69 1.65
N ALA A 35 -7.82 -2.02 1.66
CA ALA A 35 -7.11 -2.91 0.74
C ALA A 35 -7.41 -2.57 -0.73
N GLY A 36 -8.66 -2.24 -1.07
CA GLY A 36 -9.03 -1.79 -2.41
C GLY A 36 -8.29 -0.51 -2.83
N ILE A 37 -8.22 0.49 -1.94
CA ILE A 37 -7.51 1.75 -2.20
C ILE A 37 -6.00 1.50 -2.39
N VAL A 38 -5.38 0.65 -1.56
CA VAL A 38 -3.96 0.30 -1.69
C VAL A 38 -3.69 -0.42 -3.00
N LEU A 39 -4.57 -1.34 -3.40
CA LEU A 39 -4.44 -2.06 -4.66
C LEU A 39 -4.57 -1.12 -5.86
N GLU A 40 -5.52 -0.18 -5.83
CA GLU A 40 -5.73 0.81 -6.89
C GLU A 40 -4.56 1.81 -6.99
N LEU A 41 -3.96 2.20 -5.86
CA LEU A 41 -2.69 2.95 -5.87
C LEU A 41 -1.55 2.11 -6.44
N ALA A 42 -1.46 0.83 -6.06
CA ALA A 42 -0.41 -0.05 -6.56
C ALA A 42 -0.54 -0.26 -8.07
N ASP A 43 -1.76 -0.38 -8.59
CA ASP A 43 -2.03 -0.49 -10.02
C ASP A 43 -1.73 0.81 -10.76
N GLN A 44 -2.09 1.98 -10.21
CA GLN A 44 -1.70 3.28 -10.79
C GLN A 44 -0.17 3.46 -10.86
N VAL A 45 0.56 3.05 -9.83
CA VAL A 45 2.02 3.11 -9.82
C VAL A 45 2.61 2.14 -10.84
N LYS A 46 2.07 0.92 -10.95
CA LYS A 46 2.52 -0.05 -11.95
C LYS A 46 2.26 0.43 -13.37
N ASP A 47 1.09 0.99 -13.65
CA ASP A 47 0.76 1.47 -14.99
C ASP A 47 1.58 2.71 -15.35
N SER A 48 1.82 3.61 -14.40
CA SER A 48 2.78 4.71 -14.57
C SER A 48 4.22 4.20 -14.79
N THR A 49 4.60 3.10 -14.15
CA THR A 49 5.92 2.48 -14.32
C THR A 49 6.04 1.76 -15.67
N LYS A 50 4.97 1.18 -16.20
CA LYS A 50 4.96 0.55 -17.54
C LYS A 50 5.13 1.59 -18.65
N GLU A 51 4.48 2.75 -18.52
CA GLU A 51 4.67 3.90 -19.42
C GLU A 51 6.14 4.36 -19.42
N LEU A 52 6.76 4.45 -18.23
CA LEU A 52 8.17 4.80 -18.07
C LEU A 52 9.13 3.71 -18.60
N GLN A 53 8.85 2.43 -18.36
CA GLN A 53 9.62 1.32 -18.90
C GLN A 53 9.50 1.21 -20.43
N SER A 54 8.34 1.56 -21.00
CA SER A 54 8.18 1.63 -22.45
C SER A 54 8.96 2.80 -23.06
N ALA A 55 9.11 3.92 -22.33
CA ALA A 55 9.98 5.02 -22.75
C ALA A 55 11.48 4.69 -22.58
N GLU A 56 11.85 3.92 -21.56
CA GLU A 56 13.23 3.49 -21.30
C GLU A 56 13.67 2.37 -22.25
N ALA A 57 12.78 1.45 -22.62
CA ALA A 57 13.05 0.41 -23.63
C ALA A 57 13.34 0.99 -25.02
N VAL A 58 12.68 2.11 -25.39
CA VAL A 58 12.94 2.82 -26.65
C VAL A 58 14.32 3.51 -26.65
N GLN A 59 14.79 4.01 -25.49
CA GLN A 59 16.12 4.63 -25.40
C GLN A 59 17.28 3.63 -25.36
N ILE A 60 17.05 2.42 -24.86
CA ILE A 60 18.09 1.37 -24.83
C ILE A 60 18.33 0.79 -26.24
N GLU A 61 17.32 0.76 -27.09
CA GLU A 61 17.46 0.29 -28.48
C GLU A 61 18.20 1.31 -29.36
N GLU A 62 17.94 2.61 -29.20
CA GLU A 62 18.58 3.68 -29.98
C GLU A 62 20.09 3.81 -29.70
N LYS A 63 20.54 3.52 -28.47
CA LYS A 63 21.97 3.48 -28.12
C LYS A 63 22.72 2.30 -28.74
N ASN A 64 22.04 1.23 -29.12
CA ASN A 64 22.68 0.01 -29.64
C ASN A 64 22.80 0.01 -31.18
N THR A 65 22.08 0.89 -31.89
CA THR A 65 22.20 1.05 -33.35
C THR A 65 23.23 2.11 -33.78
N ASN A 66 23.76 2.92 -32.87
CA ASN A 66 24.84 3.88 -33.13
C ASN A 66 26.24 3.30 -32.86
N VAL A 67 26.36 2.00 -32.59
CA VAL A 67 27.65 1.32 -32.40
C VAL A 67 27.82 0.20 -33.44
N LYS A 68 27.41 0.47 -34.70
CA LYS A 68 27.72 -0.40 -35.83
C LYS A 68 28.32 0.37 -36.99
#